data_AF-H2Y1M0-F1
#
_entry.id   AF-H2Y1M0-F1
#
_cell.length_a   1.000
_cell.length_b   1.000
_cell.length_c   1.000
_cell.angle_alpha   90.00
_cell.angle_beta   90.00
_cell.angle_gamma   90.00
#
_symmetry.space_group_name_H-M   'P 1'
#
loop_
_entity.id
_entity.type
_entity.pdbx_description
1 polymer ?
#
loop_
_entity_poly.entity_id
_entity_poly.type
_entity_poly.pdbx_seq_one_letter_code
_entity_poly.pdbx_strand_id
1 'polypeptide(L)'
;MPRRKALKVVVDVHFHAVTCPGVFLPEQQDVFLNVELLGQRKRTKAAPPVFPFLFHEKLRFDKVFSHATDPVQIANALDGESVRIELVQLTYPGGELLATYEDSAREFLFPTPRISPTYPGVDREVLLQRSYSFPGIAPKLEFSSRTIIKEV
;
A
#
# COMPACT_ATOMS: atom_id res chain seq x y z
N MET A 1 11.83 -19.89 33.30
CA MET A 1 10.94 -19.88 32.12
C MET A 1 11.76 -19.46 30.91
N PRO A 2 11.93 -20.28 29.86
CA PRO A 2 12.63 -19.83 28.66
C PRO A 2 11.82 -18.73 27.96
N ARG A 3 12.48 -17.66 27.52
CA ARG A 3 11.83 -16.60 26.72
C ARG A 3 11.27 -17.23 25.45
N ARG A 4 9.96 -17.08 25.21
CA ARG A 4 9.36 -17.42 23.92
C ARG A 4 9.97 -16.50 22.87
N LYS A 5 10.62 -17.09 21.87
CA LYS A 5 11.11 -16.35 20.71
C LYS A 5 9.92 -15.80 19.93
N ALA A 6 9.99 -14.54 19.54
CA ALA A 6 9.02 -13.91 18.67
C ALA A 6 9.75 -13.15 17.56
N LEU A 7 9.11 -13.06 16.40
CA LEU A 7 9.63 -12.29 15.28
C LEU A 7 8.77 -11.04 15.09
N LYS A 8 9.44 -9.91 14.88
CA LYS A 8 8.83 -8.64 14.51
C LYS A 8 9.10 -8.37 13.04
N VAL A 9 8.02 -8.15 12.29
CA VAL A 9 8.06 -7.65 10.92
C VAL A 9 7.93 -6.15 10.96
N VAL A 10 8.78 -5.45 10.21
CA VAL A 10 8.72 -3.99 10.00
C VAL A 10 8.72 -3.74 8.51
N VAL A 11 7.73 -2.99 8.03
CA VAL A 11 7.58 -2.64 6.62
C VAL A 11 7.63 -1.13 6.49
N ASP A 12 8.50 -0.64 5.62
CA ASP A 12 8.46 0.73 5.12
C ASP A 12 7.86 0.69 3.70
N VAL A 13 6.75 1.38 3.47
CA VAL A 13 6.15 1.57 2.13
C VAL A 13 6.29 3.03 1.75
N HIS A 14 6.95 3.31 0.64
CA HIS A 14 7.12 4.66 0.10
C HIS A 14 6.21 4.81 -1.12
N PHE A 15 5.15 5.59 -0.98
CA PHE A 15 4.21 5.90 -2.04
C PHE A 15 4.77 7.06 -2.87
N HIS A 16 4.93 6.85 -4.17
CA HIS A 16 5.50 7.85 -5.07
C HIS A 16 4.39 8.66 -5.72
N ALA A 17 3.58 8.01 -6.56
CA ALA A 17 2.56 8.68 -7.33
C ALA A 17 1.37 7.76 -7.64
N VAL A 18 0.22 8.38 -7.90
CA VAL A 18 -0.86 7.73 -8.65
C VAL A 18 -1.03 8.47 -9.98
N THR A 19 -1.04 7.72 -11.08
CA THR A 19 -1.20 8.25 -12.44
C THR A 19 -2.46 7.70 -13.08
N CYS A 20 -3.15 8.54 -13.86
CA CYS A 20 -4.31 8.11 -14.64
C CYS A 20 -4.48 9.05 -15.85
N PRO A 21 -3.95 8.70 -17.02
CA PRO A 21 -3.99 9.57 -18.20
C PRO A 21 -5.42 9.89 -18.66
N GLY A 22 -5.67 11.16 -19.01
CA GLY A 22 -6.95 11.60 -19.56
C GLY A 22 -8.11 11.68 -18.55
N VAL A 23 -7.82 11.55 -17.26
CA VAL A 23 -8.82 11.62 -16.19
C VAL A 23 -8.70 12.94 -15.43
N PHE A 24 -9.85 13.51 -15.07
CA PHE A 24 -9.98 14.71 -14.26
C PHE A 24 -11.00 14.46 -13.14
N LEU A 25 -10.74 14.99 -11.94
CA LEU A 25 -11.67 14.88 -10.81
C LEU A 25 -12.57 16.12 -10.73
N PRO A 26 -13.88 15.98 -10.94
CA PRO A 26 -14.79 17.13 -11.04
C PRO A 26 -14.88 17.95 -9.75
N GLU A 27 -14.84 17.29 -8.59
CA GLU A 27 -14.98 17.92 -7.26
C GLU A 27 -13.78 18.78 -6.87
N GLN A 28 -12.63 18.60 -7.54
CA GLN A 28 -11.39 19.36 -7.28
C GLN A 28 -11.00 19.45 -5.79
N GLN A 29 -11.32 18.41 -5.01
CA GLN A 29 -10.89 18.25 -3.62
C GLN A 29 -9.65 17.38 -3.53
N ASP A 30 -8.76 17.68 -2.57
CA ASP A 30 -7.52 16.92 -2.37
C ASP A 30 -7.77 15.42 -2.17
N VAL A 31 -6.77 14.62 -2.55
CA VAL A 31 -6.82 13.15 -2.51
C VAL A 31 -5.76 12.58 -1.57
N PHE A 32 -6.01 11.43 -0.98
CA PHE A 32 -5.03 10.73 -0.13
C PHE A 32 -5.14 9.22 -0.31
N LEU A 33 -4.11 8.51 0.14
CA LEU A 33 -4.14 7.06 0.26
C LEU A 33 -4.46 6.68 1.70
N ASN A 34 -5.45 5.82 1.89
CA ASN A 34 -5.67 5.09 3.13
C ASN A 34 -5.11 3.68 2.96
N VAL A 35 -4.31 3.22 3.93
CA VAL A 35 -3.51 2.00 3.83
C VAL A 35 -3.71 1.16 5.07
N GLU A 36 -4.20 -0.05 4.86
CA GLU A 36 -4.33 -1.09 5.88
C GLU A 36 -3.31 -2.20 5.60
N LEU A 37 -2.40 -2.41 6.55
CA LEU A 37 -1.33 -3.41 6.45
C LEU A 37 -0.92 -3.85 7.86
N LEU A 38 -0.78 -5.17 8.06
CA LEU A 38 -0.42 -5.78 9.36
C LEU A 38 -1.35 -5.36 10.51
N GLY A 39 -2.64 -5.20 10.23
CA GLY A 39 -3.65 -4.77 11.21
C GLY A 39 -3.54 -3.30 11.64
N GLN A 40 -2.69 -2.50 11.00
CA GLN A 40 -2.61 -1.06 11.21
C GLN A 40 -3.22 -0.31 10.03
N ARG A 41 -4.02 0.73 10.32
CA ARG A 41 -4.54 1.68 9.33
C ARG A 41 -3.79 3.00 9.42
N LYS A 42 -3.24 3.47 8.31
CA LYS A 42 -2.53 4.76 8.20
C LYS A 42 -2.97 5.48 6.92
N ARG A 43 -2.82 6.80 6.90
CA ARG A 43 -3.08 7.60 5.70
C ARG A 43 -1.89 8.45 5.33
N THR A 44 -1.74 8.74 4.05
CA THR A 44 -0.82 9.77 3.57
C THR A 44 -1.38 11.16 3.88
N LYS A 45 -0.52 12.18 3.74
CA LYS A 45 -0.93 13.55 3.51
C LYS A 45 -1.76 13.63 2.23
N ALA A 46 -2.60 14.64 2.19
CA ALA A 46 -3.41 14.93 1.02
C ALA A 46 -2.51 15.53 -0.09
N ALA A 47 -2.78 15.15 -1.32
CA ALA A 47 -2.17 15.66 -2.54
C ALA A 47 -3.23 16.43 -3.35
N PRO A 48 -2.81 17.44 -4.14
CA PRO A 48 -3.73 18.16 -5.01
C PRO A 48 -4.47 17.22 -5.99
N PRO A 49 -5.72 17.52 -6.39
CA PRO A 49 -6.53 16.69 -7.28
C PRO A 49 -6.17 16.84 -8.76
N VAL A 50 -4.87 16.90 -9.05
CA VAL A 50 -4.34 17.02 -10.41
C VAL A 50 -3.38 15.87 -10.64
N PHE A 51 -3.66 15.04 -11.66
CA PHE A 51 -2.77 13.94 -12.00
C PHE A 51 -1.44 14.46 -12.58
N PRO A 52 -0.30 13.83 -12.22
CA PRO A 52 -0.17 12.72 -11.29
C PRO A 52 -0.34 13.17 -9.82
N PHE A 53 -1.03 12.36 -9.01
CA PHE A 53 -1.11 12.62 -7.57
C PHE A 53 0.22 12.23 -6.92
N LEU A 54 1.03 13.22 -6.58
CA LEU A 54 2.36 13.03 -6.02
C LEU A 54 2.31 12.97 -4.49
N PHE A 55 2.63 11.81 -3.92
CA PHE A 55 2.63 11.60 -2.47
C PHE A 55 4.02 11.76 -1.87
N HIS A 56 5.03 11.14 -2.48
CA HIS A 56 6.43 11.11 -2.00
C HIS A 56 6.54 10.92 -0.48
N GLU A 57 5.73 10.00 0.06
CA GLU A 57 5.58 9.81 1.50
C GLU A 57 5.84 8.36 1.89
N LYS A 58 6.57 8.21 2.99
CA LYS A 58 6.89 6.90 3.57
C LYS A 58 6.01 6.62 4.78
N LEU A 59 5.21 5.55 4.69
CA LEU A 59 4.46 5.00 5.82
C LEU A 59 5.19 3.76 6.36
N ARG A 60 5.29 3.66 7.69
CA ARG A 60 5.94 2.53 8.37
C ARG A 60 4.91 1.69 9.12
N PHE A 61 4.96 0.38 9.00
CA PHE A 61 4.08 -0.59 9.63
C PHE A 61 4.92 -1.64 10.37
N ASP A 62 4.37 -2.24 11.42
CA ASP A 62 5.05 -3.30 12.16
C ASP A 62 4.09 -4.22 12.92
N LYS A 63 4.46 -5.49 13.04
CA LYS A 63 3.68 -6.48 13.81
C LYS A 63 4.60 -7.51 14.43
N VAL A 64 4.29 -7.87 15.67
CA VAL A 64 4.97 -8.96 16.38
C VAL A 64 4.17 -10.23 16.19
N PHE A 65 4.83 -11.26 15.66
CA PHE A 65 4.29 -12.60 15.50
C PHE A 65 4.82 -13.46 16.65
N SER A 66 4.05 -13.53 17.73
CA SER A 66 4.41 -14.20 19.00
C SER A 66 4.62 -15.71 18.89
N HIS A 67 4.17 -16.31 17.78
CA HIS A 67 4.27 -17.75 17.51
C HIS A 67 5.26 -18.08 16.39
N ALA A 68 5.88 -17.06 15.78
CA ALA A 68 6.83 -17.25 14.70
C ALA A 68 8.26 -17.34 15.24
N THR A 69 8.97 -18.42 14.89
CA THR A 69 10.37 -18.64 15.28
C THR A 69 11.36 -18.55 14.12
N ASP A 70 10.87 -18.54 12.88
CA ASP A 70 11.68 -18.46 11.67
C ASP A 70 10.96 -17.65 10.56
N PRO A 71 11.68 -17.20 9.51
CA PRO A 71 11.09 -16.43 8.41
C PRO A 71 10.03 -17.17 7.57
N VAL A 72 10.06 -18.52 7.53
CA VAL A 72 9.07 -19.30 6.78
C VAL A 72 7.70 -19.19 7.45
N GLN A 73 7.67 -19.27 8.79
CA GLN A 73 6.45 -19.05 9.56
C GLN A 73 5.90 -17.64 9.39
N ILE A 74 6.77 -16.63 9.23
CA ILE A 74 6.33 -15.27 8.87
C ILE A 74 5.70 -15.24 7.49
N ALA A 75 6.33 -15.82 6.47
CA ALA A 75 5.78 -15.85 5.13
C ALA A 75 4.38 -16.49 5.09
N ASN A 76 4.20 -17.62 5.79
CA ASN A 76 2.91 -18.29 5.91
C ASN A 76 1.88 -17.46 6.70
N ALA A 77 2.30 -16.76 7.76
CA ALA A 77 1.41 -15.90 8.51
C ALA A 77 0.93 -14.70 7.66
N LEU A 78 1.78 -14.18 6.78
CA LEU A 78 1.45 -13.09 5.87
C LEU A 78 0.49 -13.50 4.75
N ASP A 79 0.32 -14.80 4.46
CA ASP A 79 -0.74 -15.28 3.54
C ASP A 79 -2.14 -15.05 4.12
N GLY A 80 -2.28 -15.09 5.45
CA GLY A 80 -3.53 -14.82 6.15
C GLY A 80 -3.80 -13.34 6.43
N GLU A 81 -2.83 -12.47 6.14
CA GLU A 81 -2.97 -11.02 6.27
C GLU A 81 -3.27 -10.42 4.89
N SER A 82 -4.13 -9.41 4.84
CA SER A 82 -4.38 -8.64 3.62
C SER A 82 -3.71 -7.27 3.68
N VAL A 83 -3.44 -6.73 2.49
CA VAL A 83 -3.13 -5.33 2.29
C VAL A 83 -4.26 -4.70 1.52
N ARG A 84 -4.74 -3.56 2.01
CA ARG A 84 -5.74 -2.75 1.33
C ARG A 84 -5.25 -1.33 1.21
N ILE A 85 -5.26 -0.80 -0.01
CA ILE A 85 -4.90 0.58 -0.32
C ILE A 85 -6.07 1.23 -1.02
N GLU A 86 -6.60 2.29 -0.45
CA GLU A 86 -7.74 3.04 -0.97
C GLU A 86 -7.27 4.43 -1.40
N LEU A 87 -7.54 4.80 -2.64
CA LEU A 87 -7.44 6.17 -3.11
C LEU A 87 -8.76 6.87 -2.80
N VAL A 88 -8.70 7.90 -1.97
CA VAL A 88 -9.88 8.61 -1.46
C VAL A 88 -9.77 10.10 -1.76
N GLN A 89 -10.86 10.69 -2.23
CA GLN A 89 -10.99 12.13 -2.39
C GLN A 89 -11.68 12.73 -1.16
N LEU A 90 -11.20 13.86 -0.63
CA LEU A 90 -11.72 14.53 0.57
C LEU A 90 -13.03 15.31 0.30
N THR A 91 -14.02 14.66 -0.30
CA THR A 91 -15.35 15.22 -0.49
C THR A 91 -16.17 15.17 0.81
N TYR A 92 -16.99 16.19 1.06
CA TYR A 92 -17.85 16.23 2.24
C TYR A 92 -19.12 15.38 2.02
N PRO A 93 -19.66 14.66 3.04
CA PRO A 93 -19.22 14.56 4.44
C PRO A 93 -18.30 13.38 4.78
N GLY A 94 -18.02 12.45 3.85
CA GLY A 94 -17.40 11.15 4.18
C GLY A 94 -16.13 10.78 3.44
N GLY A 95 -15.72 11.58 2.46
CA GLY A 95 -14.73 11.22 1.45
C GLY A 95 -15.31 10.25 0.42
N GLU A 96 -14.88 10.40 -0.83
CA GLU A 96 -15.29 9.53 -1.94
C GLU A 96 -14.17 8.51 -2.22
N LEU A 97 -14.52 7.22 -2.19
CA LEU A 97 -13.61 6.17 -2.64
C LEU A 97 -13.50 6.19 -4.16
N LEU A 98 -12.30 6.48 -4.66
CA LEU A 98 -12.00 6.55 -6.09
C LEU A 98 -11.55 5.19 -6.64
N ALA A 99 -10.65 4.50 -5.93
CA ALA A 99 -10.15 3.21 -6.36
C ALA A 99 -9.50 2.46 -5.19
N THR A 100 -9.39 1.13 -5.32
CA THR A 100 -8.84 0.25 -4.29
C THR A 100 -7.86 -0.75 -4.89
N TYR A 101 -6.81 -1.07 -4.15
CA TYR A 101 -6.00 -2.26 -4.36
C TYR A 101 -6.14 -3.16 -3.13
N GLU A 102 -6.34 -4.45 -3.35
CA GLU A 102 -6.44 -5.45 -2.30
C GLU A 102 -5.73 -6.73 -2.73
N ASP A 103 -4.88 -7.27 -1.85
CA ASP A 103 -4.08 -8.48 -2.09
C ASP A 103 -3.62 -9.09 -0.76
N SER A 104 -2.99 -10.26 -0.80
CA SER A 104 -2.30 -10.82 0.37
C SER A 104 -1.08 -9.97 0.74
N ALA A 105 -0.79 -9.87 2.03
CA ALA A 105 0.41 -9.18 2.50
C ALA A 105 1.69 -9.88 2.02
N ARG A 106 1.64 -11.19 1.80
CA ARG A 106 2.77 -11.93 1.23
C ARG A 106 3.10 -11.46 -0.18
N GLU A 107 2.14 -11.47 -1.11
CA GLU A 107 2.37 -11.02 -2.50
C GLU A 107 2.68 -9.51 -2.58
N PHE A 108 2.09 -8.72 -1.67
CA PHE A 108 2.40 -7.29 -1.57
C PHE A 108 3.81 -7.00 -1.03
N LEU A 109 4.36 -7.82 -0.13
CA LEU A 109 5.69 -7.57 0.45
C LEU A 109 6.81 -8.33 -0.26
N PHE A 110 6.49 -9.46 -0.87
CA PHE A 110 7.42 -10.38 -1.51
C PHE A 110 6.87 -10.84 -2.87
N PRO A 111 6.74 -9.93 -3.84
CA PRO A 111 6.17 -10.27 -5.14
C PRO A 111 7.09 -11.19 -5.91
N THR A 112 6.50 -11.98 -6.80
CA THR A 112 7.28 -12.70 -7.81
C THR A 112 8.09 -11.70 -8.66
N PRO A 113 9.42 -11.88 -8.82
CA PRO A 113 10.24 -11.00 -9.66
C PRO A 113 9.68 -10.93 -11.08
N ARG A 114 9.46 -9.71 -11.58
CA ARG A 114 9.03 -9.50 -12.96
C ARG A 114 10.26 -9.40 -13.86
N ILE A 115 10.14 -9.94 -15.08
CA ILE A 115 11.19 -9.91 -16.10
C ILE A 115 11.35 -8.49 -16.69
N SER A 116 10.31 -7.66 -16.61
CA SER A 116 10.30 -6.30 -17.14
C SER A 116 11.08 -5.33 -16.24
N PRO A 117 11.94 -4.47 -16.79
CA PRO A 117 12.62 -3.45 -16.00
C PRO A 117 11.61 -2.45 -15.45
N THR A 118 11.72 -2.15 -14.16
CA THR A 118 11.10 -0.99 -13.53
C THR A 118 11.98 0.25 -13.72
N TYR A 119 11.37 1.44 -13.78
CA TYR A 119 12.10 2.69 -13.88
C TYR A 119 12.96 2.93 -12.62
N PRO A 120 14.14 3.58 -12.74
CA PRO A 120 14.98 3.89 -11.58
C PRO A 120 14.22 4.68 -10.51
N GLY A 121 14.13 4.15 -9.29
CA GLY A 121 13.45 4.79 -8.17
C GLY A 121 11.97 4.43 -7.99
N VAL A 122 11.40 3.62 -8.89
CA VAL A 122 10.08 2.99 -8.73
C VAL A 122 10.29 1.48 -8.68
N ASP A 123 10.17 0.87 -7.50
CA ASP A 123 10.40 -0.57 -7.38
C ASP A 123 9.19 -1.37 -7.87
N ARG A 124 7.98 -0.82 -7.72
CA ARG A 124 6.72 -1.51 -8.04
C ARG A 124 5.65 -0.58 -8.59
N GLU A 125 4.83 -1.15 -9.48
CA GLU A 125 3.59 -0.55 -9.95
C GLU A 125 2.44 -1.57 -9.92
N VAL A 126 1.25 -1.10 -9.54
CA VAL A 126 0.00 -1.88 -9.55
C VAL A 126 -1.14 -1.04 -10.11
N LEU A 127 -2.13 -1.70 -10.72
CA LEU A 127 -3.38 -1.05 -11.11
C LEU A 127 -4.37 -1.13 -9.95
N LEU A 128 -5.01 -0.02 -9.65
CA LEU A 128 -6.11 0.05 -8.70
C LEU A 128 -7.41 -0.36 -9.40
N GLN A 129 -8.23 -1.14 -8.71
CA GLN A 129 -9.61 -1.38 -9.10
C GLN A 129 -10.44 -0.12 -8.85
N ARG A 130 -11.00 0.45 -9.90
CA ARG A 130 -11.84 1.65 -9.81
C ARG A 130 -13.12 1.40 -9.04
N SER A 131 -13.57 2.43 -8.33
CA SER A 131 -14.96 2.52 -7.93
C SER A 131 -15.85 2.76 -9.15
N TYR A 132 -17.16 2.54 -8.98
CA TYR A 132 -18.12 2.75 -10.05
C TYR A 132 -18.19 4.22 -10.52
N SER A 133 -18.01 5.18 -9.60
CA SER A 133 -18.06 6.61 -9.90
C SER A 133 -16.77 7.15 -10.52
N PHE A 134 -15.66 6.40 -10.48
CA PHE A 134 -14.39 6.91 -10.97
C PHE A 134 -14.32 6.97 -12.51
N PRO A 135 -14.03 8.16 -13.09
CA PRO A 135 -13.98 8.34 -14.53
C PRO A 135 -12.76 7.66 -15.18
N GLY A 136 -12.91 7.20 -16.42
CA GLY A 136 -11.80 6.70 -17.23
C GLY A 136 -11.30 5.30 -16.85
N ILE A 137 -9.98 5.09 -16.89
CA ILE A 137 -9.33 3.78 -16.76
C ILE A 137 -8.74 3.56 -15.35
N ALA A 138 -8.33 2.33 -15.06
CA ALA A 138 -7.69 1.99 -13.77
C ALA A 138 -6.50 2.90 -13.45
N PRO A 139 -6.51 3.62 -12.31
CA PRO A 139 -5.35 4.38 -11.84
C PRO A 139 -4.18 3.45 -11.56
N LYS A 140 -2.97 3.89 -11.89
CA LYS A 140 -1.73 3.17 -11.62
C LYS A 140 -1.07 3.76 -10.38
N LEU A 141 -0.81 2.93 -9.38
CA LEU A 141 -0.08 3.28 -8.16
C LEU A 141 1.38 2.86 -8.28
N GLU A 142 2.29 3.79 -8.04
CA GLU A 142 3.74 3.58 -8.03
C GLU A 142 4.28 3.70 -6.59
N PHE A 143 5.01 2.68 -6.14
CA PHE A 143 5.54 2.64 -4.78
C PHE A 143 6.81 1.78 -4.69
N SER A 144 7.51 1.90 -3.57
CA SER A 144 8.57 0.99 -3.16
C SER A 144 8.28 0.46 -1.75
N SER A 145 8.78 -0.75 -1.45
CA SER A 145 8.61 -1.33 -0.12
C SER A 145 9.88 -2.01 0.35
N ARG A 146 10.13 -1.93 1.65
CA ARG A 146 11.23 -2.61 2.33
C ARG A 146 10.72 -3.32 3.57
N THR A 147 10.96 -4.63 3.63
CA THR A 147 10.57 -5.47 4.77
C THR A 147 11.80 -5.89 5.56
N ILE A 148 11.73 -5.80 6.88
CA ILE A 148 12.75 -6.24 7.84
C ILE A 148 12.09 -7.20 8.82
N ILE A 149 12.67 -8.39 8.98
CA ILE A 149 12.26 -9.38 9.99
C ILE A 149 13.36 -9.46 11.04
N LYS A 150 13.02 -9.33 12.33
CA LYS A 150 13.98 -9.40 13.44
C LYS A 150 13.39 -10.11 14.66
N GLU A 151 14.24 -10.78 15.44
CA GLU A 151 13.88 -11.38 16.73
C GLU A 151 13.64 -10.29 17.78
N VAL A 152 12.65 -10.48 18.66
CA VAL A 152 12.29 -9.56 19.75
C VAL A 152 12.04 -10.28 21.07
#